data_AF-A0A1S3QL06-F1
#
_entry.id   AF-A0A1S3QL06-F1
#
_cell.length_a   1.000
_cell.length_b   1.000
_cell.length_c   1.000
_cell.angle_alpha   90.00
_cell.angle_beta   90.00
_cell.angle_gamma   90.00
#
_symmetry.space_group_name_H-M   'P 1'
#
loop_
_entity.id
_entity.type
_entity.pdbx_description
1 polymer ?
#
loop_
_entity_poly.entity_id
_entity_poly.type
_entity_poly.pdbx_seq_one_letter_code
_entity_poly.pdbx_strand_id
1 'polypeptide(L)'
;TSAKEGLLLWCQRKTAPYRNVNVQNFHVNWKDGLALCALIHRHRPDLIDYAKLNKDDPLGNLNLAFEVAEKHLDIPKMLDAEDIINTPKPDERAIMTYVSCFYHAFAGAEQAETAANRICKVLGVNQENENLMQEYEKLASQLLEWIRRMTPWLENKSPETTMAAMRGKLEDFRDYRRQHKPPKVQEKCQLEISFNTLQTKLRISNRPAFMPSEGKMVSDIASAWQGLDGAEKGYEEWLLTEIRRLERLDHLA
;
A
#
# COMPACT_ATOMS: atom_id res chain seq x y z
N THR A 1 -34.34 12.61 8.15
CA THR A 1 -34.10 13.21 6.83
C THR A 1 -34.82 12.37 5.79
N SER A 2 -35.76 12.95 5.05
CA SER A 2 -36.52 12.21 4.03
C SER A 2 -35.65 11.93 2.80
N ALA A 3 -35.97 10.88 2.03
CA ALA A 3 -35.25 10.56 0.78
C ALA A 3 -35.24 11.74 -0.20
N LYS A 4 -36.32 12.54 -0.22
CA LYS A 4 -36.44 13.78 -0.99
C LYS A 4 -35.40 14.83 -0.58
N GLU A 5 -35.24 15.07 0.72
CA GLU A 5 -34.24 16.01 1.25
C GLU A 5 -32.81 15.56 0.92
N GLY A 6 -32.55 14.26 1.00
CA GLY A 6 -31.26 13.67 0.61
C GLY A 6 -30.93 13.90 -0.87
N LEU A 7 -31.89 13.63 -1.76
CA LEU A 7 -31.73 13.84 -3.20
C LEU A 7 -31.54 15.33 -3.53
N LEU A 8 -32.30 16.22 -2.88
CA LEU A 8 -32.17 17.66 -3.08
C LEU A 8 -30.79 18.16 -2.65
N LEU A 9 -30.32 17.72 -1.48
CA LEU A 9 -28.99 18.06 -0.98
C LEU A 9 -27.88 17.55 -1.92
N TRP A 10 -28.04 16.36 -2.49
CA TRP A 10 -27.12 15.84 -3.50
C TRP A 10 -27.08 16.75 -4.74
N CYS A 11 -28.24 17.12 -5.28
CA CYS A 11 -28.33 18.03 -6.43
C CYS A 11 -27.63 19.35 -6.13
N GLN A 12 -27.90 19.95 -4.98
CA GLN A 12 -27.30 21.21 -4.53
C GLN A 12 -25.78 21.10 -4.42
N ARG A 13 -25.26 20.04 -3.80
CA ARG A 13 -23.80 19.84 -3.66
C ARG A 13 -23.11 19.67 -5.01
N LYS A 14 -23.73 18.94 -5.94
CA LYS A 14 -23.17 18.70 -7.27
C LYS A 14 -23.23 19.94 -8.17
N THR A 15 -24.26 20.76 -8.01
CA THR A 15 -24.47 21.98 -8.81
C THR A 15 -23.91 23.25 -8.17
N ALA A 16 -23.46 23.22 -6.91
CA ALA A 16 -22.88 24.37 -6.20
C ALA A 16 -21.79 25.15 -6.98
N PRO A 17 -20.91 24.52 -7.78
CA PRO A 17 -19.92 25.26 -8.58
C PRO A 17 -20.50 26.08 -9.75
N TYR A 18 -21.76 25.83 -10.14
CA TYR A 18 -22.38 26.43 -11.32
C TYR A 18 -23.20 27.66 -10.93
N ARG A 19 -22.68 28.86 -11.25
CA ARG A 19 -23.26 30.14 -10.81
C ARG A 19 -24.68 30.39 -11.31
N ASN A 20 -25.05 29.82 -12.46
CA ASN A 20 -26.37 29.98 -13.08
C ASN A 20 -27.39 28.92 -12.63
N VAL A 21 -27.03 28.04 -11.69
CA VAL A 21 -27.90 26.97 -11.18
C VAL A 21 -28.12 27.14 -9.70
N ASN A 22 -29.39 27.17 -9.28
CA ASN A 22 -29.78 27.19 -7.89
C ASN A 22 -30.99 26.26 -7.67
N VAL A 23 -30.71 25.02 -7.27
CA VAL A 23 -31.73 23.99 -7.07
C VAL A 23 -32.29 24.08 -5.66
N GLN A 24 -33.55 24.51 -5.52
CA GLN A 24 -34.25 24.60 -4.23
C GLN A 24 -35.51 23.73 -4.17
N ASN A 25 -35.97 23.22 -5.31
CA ASN A 25 -37.15 22.37 -5.44
C ASN A 25 -36.98 21.39 -6.60
N PHE A 26 -37.94 20.47 -6.77
CA PHE A 26 -38.02 19.54 -7.91
C PHE A 26 -39.10 19.95 -8.92
N HIS A 27 -39.34 21.25 -9.11
CA HIS A 27 -40.30 21.71 -10.13
C HIS A 27 -39.72 22.84 -10.98
N VAL A 28 -39.75 24.08 -10.50
CA VAL A 28 -39.47 25.26 -11.33
C VAL A 28 -37.96 25.47 -11.56
N ASN A 29 -37.10 25.03 -10.65
CA ASN A 29 -35.64 25.18 -10.81
C ASN A 29 -35.01 24.25 -11.85
N TRP A 30 -35.81 23.38 -12.47
CA TRP A 30 -35.36 22.44 -13.50
C TRP A 30 -35.84 22.84 -14.90
N LYS A 31 -36.72 23.84 -15.00
CA LYS A 31 -37.35 24.25 -16.27
C LYS A 31 -36.38 24.82 -17.30
N ASP A 32 -35.29 25.44 -16.86
CA ASP A 32 -34.29 26.01 -17.76
C ASP A 32 -33.29 24.97 -18.29
N GLY A 33 -33.40 23.71 -17.85
CA GLY A 33 -32.54 22.59 -18.26
C GLY A 33 -31.09 22.66 -17.76
N LEU A 34 -30.66 23.80 -17.21
CA LEU A 34 -29.29 24.03 -16.75
C LEU A 34 -28.93 23.13 -15.58
N ALA A 35 -29.87 22.87 -14.67
CA ALA A 35 -29.66 21.97 -13.53
C ALA A 35 -29.33 20.53 -14.00
N LEU A 36 -30.04 20.00 -15.01
CA LEU A 36 -29.77 18.67 -15.56
C LEU A 36 -28.42 18.63 -16.28
N CYS A 37 -28.15 19.64 -17.12
CA CYS A 37 -26.86 19.77 -17.81
C CYS A 37 -25.69 19.85 -16.82
N ALA A 38 -25.85 20.60 -15.72
CA ALA A 38 -24.83 20.76 -14.69
C ALA A 38 -24.56 19.44 -13.95
N LEU A 39 -25.60 18.65 -13.67
CA LEU A 39 -25.44 17.31 -13.07
C LEU A 39 -24.63 16.39 -13.97
N ILE A 40 -24.90 16.39 -15.28
CA ILE A 40 -24.15 15.59 -16.26
C ILE A 40 -22.70 16.07 -16.32
N HIS A 41 -22.48 17.36 -16.60
CA HIS A 41 -21.13 17.93 -16.72
C HIS A 41 -20.29 17.76 -15.44
N ARG A 42 -20.92 17.75 -14.25
CA ARG A 42 -20.19 17.54 -12.99
C ARG A 42 -19.57 16.16 -12.86
N HIS A 43 -20.22 15.13 -13.41
CA HIS A 43 -19.74 13.74 -13.33
C HIS A 43 -19.00 13.32 -14.61
N ARG A 44 -19.39 13.88 -15.75
CA ARG A 44 -18.86 13.59 -17.08
C ARG A 44 -18.70 14.89 -17.88
N PRO A 45 -17.66 15.70 -17.58
CA PRO A 45 -17.45 16.98 -18.24
C PRO A 45 -17.16 16.84 -19.74
N ASP A 46 -16.76 15.64 -20.18
CA ASP A 46 -16.53 15.28 -21.58
C ASP A 46 -17.81 15.24 -22.43
N LEU A 47 -18.99 15.11 -21.83
CA LEU A 47 -20.24 14.91 -22.56
C LEU A 47 -21.02 16.19 -22.88
N ILE A 48 -20.78 17.29 -22.16
CA ILE A 48 -21.52 18.55 -22.34
C ILE A 48 -20.55 19.72 -22.25
N ASP A 49 -20.52 20.57 -23.28
CA ASP A 49 -19.83 21.86 -23.21
C ASP A 49 -20.71 22.88 -22.48
N TYR A 50 -20.64 22.89 -21.14
CA TYR A 50 -21.52 23.69 -20.31
C TYR A 50 -21.37 25.21 -20.55
N ALA A 51 -20.20 25.65 -21.00
CA ALA A 51 -19.93 27.08 -21.25
C ALA A 51 -20.76 27.65 -22.41
N LYS A 52 -21.26 26.81 -23.31
CA LYS A 52 -22.10 27.21 -24.45
C LYS A 52 -23.60 27.28 -24.13
N LEU A 53 -24.01 26.78 -22.97
CA LEU A 53 -25.43 26.73 -22.61
C LEU A 53 -25.93 28.11 -22.15
N ASN A 54 -27.12 28.48 -22.60
CA ASN A 54 -27.78 29.72 -22.20
C ASN A 54 -29.12 29.42 -21.52
N LYS A 55 -29.46 30.19 -20.49
CA LYS A 55 -30.73 30.08 -19.76
C LYS A 55 -31.95 30.41 -20.64
N ASP A 56 -31.76 31.24 -21.66
CA ASP A 56 -32.83 31.67 -22.56
C ASP A 56 -33.22 30.60 -23.60
N ASP A 57 -32.49 29.48 -23.67
CA ASP A 57 -32.82 28.32 -24.49
C ASP A 57 -33.15 27.07 -23.64
N PRO A 58 -34.27 27.10 -22.90
CA PRO A 58 -34.66 25.99 -22.03
C PRO A 58 -34.95 24.71 -22.81
N LEU A 59 -35.50 24.82 -24.03
CA LEU A 59 -35.86 23.69 -24.87
C LEU A 59 -34.60 22.97 -25.37
N GLY A 60 -33.61 23.71 -25.86
CA GLY A 60 -32.32 23.16 -26.26
C GLY A 60 -31.58 22.51 -25.10
N ASN A 61 -31.52 23.17 -23.94
CA ASN A 61 -30.83 22.63 -22.75
C ASN A 61 -31.47 21.32 -22.26
N LEU A 62 -32.80 21.26 -22.17
CA LEU A 62 -33.51 20.05 -21.74
C LEU A 62 -33.30 18.90 -22.72
N ASN A 63 -33.50 19.14 -24.02
CA ASN A 63 -33.31 18.11 -25.04
C ASN A 63 -31.87 17.62 -25.10
N LEU A 64 -30.88 18.52 -24.97
CA LEU A 64 -29.47 18.13 -24.88
C LEU A 64 -29.22 17.21 -23.68
N ALA A 65 -29.70 17.58 -22.50
CA ALA A 65 -29.53 16.77 -21.30
C ALA A 65 -30.19 15.38 -21.47
N PHE A 66 -31.41 15.33 -22.01
CA PHE A 66 -32.15 14.10 -22.25
C PHE A 66 -31.46 13.20 -23.28
N GLU A 67 -30.97 13.76 -24.39
CA GLU A 67 -30.24 13.02 -25.41
C GLU A 67 -28.91 12.46 -24.90
N VAL A 68 -28.14 13.26 -24.19
CA VAL A 68 -26.86 12.82 -23.62
C VAL A 68 -27.08 11.74 -22.57
N ALA A 69 -28.12 11.89 -21.74
CA ALA A 69 -28.48 10.90 -20.73
C ALA A 69 -28.89 9.56 -21.35
N GLU A 70 -29.69 9.58 -22.41
CA GLU A 70 -30.10 8.36 -23.12
C GLU A 70 -28.93 7.69 -23.84
N LYS A 71 -28.15 8.45 -24.61
CA LYS A 71 -27.07 7.90 -25.46
C LYS A 71 -25.85 7.41 -24.66
N HIS A 72 -25.51 8.07 -23.56
CA HIS A 72 -24.24 7.85 -22.87
C HIS A 72 -24.35 7.38 -21.43
N LEU A 73 -25.51 7.57 -20.78
CA LEU A 73 -25.73 7.22 -19.38
C LEU A 73 -26.78 6.11 -19.20
N ASP A 74 -27.37 5.62 -20.30
CA ASP A 74 -28.43 4.60 -20.31
C ASP A 74 -29.65 5.02 -19.45
N ILE A 75 -29.93 6.32 -19.42
CA ILE A 75 -31.09 6.90 -18.73
C ILE A 75 -32.15 7.21 -19.79
N PRO A 76 -33.28 6.47 -19.84
CA PRO A 76 -34.30 6.66 -20.87
C PRO A 76 -34.93 8.04 -20.77
N LYS A 77 -35.38 8.62 -21.88
CA LYS A 77 -36.13 9.88 -21.87
C LYS A 77 -37.52 9.67 -21.25
N MET A 78 -37.66 10.03 -19.97
CA MET A 78 -38.91 9.86 -19.22
C MET A 78 -39.79 11.11 -19.21
N LEU A 79 -39.24 12.24 -19.64
CA LEU A 79 -39.89 13.55 -19.61
C LEU A 79 -39.82 14.19 -21.00
N ASP A 80 -40.84 14.96 -21.33
CA ASP A 80 -40.87 15.78 -22.53
C ASP A 80 -40.48 17.23 -22.20
N ALA A 81 -39.61 17.81 -23.03
CA ALA A 81 -39.08 19.15 -22.80
C ALA A 81 -40.17 20.24 -23.00
N GLU A 82 -41.06 20.06 -23.99
CA GLU A 82 -42.14 20.99 -24.27
C GLU A 82 -43.15 20.99 -23.11
N ASP A 83 -43.50 19.82 -22.58
CA ASP A 83 -44.41 19.71 -21.43
C ASP A 83 -43.88 20.41 -20.17
N ILE A 84 -42.58 20.27 -19.88
CA ILE A 84 -41.93 20.94 -18.74
C ILE A 84 -41.99 22.46 -18.91
N ILE A 85 -41.72 22.97 -20.11
CA ILE A 85 -41.66 24.41 -20.39
C ILE A 85 -43.06 25.03 -20.37
N ASN A 86 -44.02 24.38 -21.02
CA ASN A 86 -45.39 24.90 -21.16
C ASN A 86 -46.19 24.81 -19.85
N THR A 87 -45.80 23.93 -18.92
CA THR A 87 -46.45 23.83 -17.62
C THR A 87 -45.88 24.86 -16.63
N PRO A 88 -46.69 25.76 -16.03
CA PRO A 88 -46.20 26.78 -15.08
C PRO A 88 -45.41 26.19 -13.91
N LYS A 89 -45.87 25.04 -13.40
CA LYS A 89 -45.21 24.26 -12.36
C LYS A 89 -45.14 22.78 -12.78
N PRO A 90 -43.98 22.28 -13.25
CA PRO A 90 -43.80 20.87 -13.59
C PRO A 90 -44.14 19.95 -12.42
N ASP A 91 -44.59 18.73 -12.72
CA ASP A 91 -44.89 17.74 -11.68
C ASP A 91 -43.61 17.39 -10.91
N GLU A 92 -43.67 17.64 -9.60
CA GLU A 92 -42.56 17.42 -8.69
C GLU A 92 -42.14 15.94 -8.66
N ARG A 93 -43.11 15.03 -8.73
CA ARG A 93 -42.81 13.60 -8.67
C ARG A 93 -42.12 13.11 -9.94
N ALA A 94 -42.55 13.59 -11.10
CA ALA A 94 -41.94 13.24 -12.38
C ALA A 94 -40.47 13.69 -12.44
N ILE A 95 -40.19 14.94 -12.05
CA ILE A 95 -38.81 15.47 -11.99
C ILE A 95 -37.98 14.70 -10.94
N MET A 96 -38.53 14.44 -9.75
CA MET A 96 -37.84 13.65 -8.72
C MET A 96 -37.46 12.27 -9.22
N THR A 97 -38.37 11.55 -9.87
CA THR A 97 -38.11 10.22 -10.43
C THR A 97 -36.97 10.28 -11.44
N TYR A 98 -37.02 11.25 -12.35
CA TYR A 98 -36.00 11.38 -13.38
C TYR A 98 -34.62 11.75 -12.80
N VAL A 99 -34.58 12.69 -11.86
CA VAL A 99 -33.34 13.06 -11.15
C VAL A 99 -32.80 11.90 -10.30
N SER A 100 -33.68 11.04 -9.77
CA SER A 100 -33.27 9.81 -9.07
C SER A 100 -32.58 8.83 -10.01
N CYS A 101 -32.98 8.74 -11.28
CA CYS A 101 -32.25 7.93 -12.28
C CYS A 101 -30.82 8.44 -12.48
N PHE A 102 -30.60 9.76 -12.57
CA PHE A 102 -29.25 10.34 -12.60
C PHE A 102 -28.46 10.02 -11.33
N TYR A 103 -29.09 10.14 -10.16
CA TYR A 103 -28.44 9.80 -8.90
C TYR A 103 -27.95 8.35 -8.91
N HIS A 104 -28.77 7.38 -9.32
CA HIS A 104 -28.37 5.98 -9.36
C HIS A 104 -27.29 5.71 -10.40
N ALA A 105 -27.41 6.27 -11.60
CA ALA A 105 -26.41 6.12 -12.66
C ALA A 105 -25.02 6.62 -12.21
N PHE A 106 -24.96 7.79 -11.56
CA PHE A 106 -23.70 8.35 -11.09
C PHE A 106 -23.21 7.77 -9.74
N ALA A 107 -24.12 7.40 -8.84
CA ALA A 107 -23.75 6.78 -7.57
C ALA A 107 -23.12 5.40 -7.78
N GLY A 108 -23.56 4.63 -8.79
CA GLY A 108 -22.91 3.38 -9.18
C GLY A 108 -21.45 3.58 -9.61
N ALA A 109 -21.20 4.61 -10.42
CA ALA A 109 -19.84 4.95 -10.87
C ALA A 109 -18.93 5.41 -9.71
N GLU A 110 -19.42 6.28 -8.82
CA GLU A 110 -18.66 6.72 -7.63
C GLU A 110 -18.39 5.57 -6.64
N GLN A 111 -19.36 4.66 -6.46
CA GLN A 111 -19.17 3.46 -5.64
C GLN A 111 -18.13 2.52 -6.23
N ALA A 112 -18.14 2.32 -7.55
CA ALA A 112 -17.16 1.51 -8.26
C ALA A 112 -15.75 2.11 -8.13
N GLU A 113 -15.60 3.41 -8.32
CA GLU A 113 -14.32 4.12 -8.14
C GLU A 113 -13.80 4.02 -6.70
N THR A 114 -14.68 4.23 -5.71
CA THR A 114 -14.31 4.10 -4.30
C THR A 114 -13.90 2.68 -3.95
N ALA A 115 -14.60 1.67 -4.49
CA ALA A 115 -14.24 0.27 -4.31
C ALA A 115 -12.87 -0.04 -4.95
N ALA A 116 -12.63 0.44 -6.17
CA ALA A 116 -11.34 0.30 -6.86
C ALA A 116 -10.20 0.94 -6.04
N ASN A 117 -10.39 2.15 -5.54
CA ASN A 117 -9.40 2.83 -4.70
C ASN A 117 -9.10 2.07 -3.40
N ARG A 118 -10.11 1.45 -2.77
CA ARG A 118 -9.92 0.58 -1.60
C ARG A 118 -9.13 -0.67 -1.97
N ILE A 119 -9.42 -1.30 -3.10
CA ILE A 119 -8.69 -2.47 -3.60
C ILE A 119 -7.22 -2.09 -3.85
N CYS A 120 -6.95 -1.00 -4.58
CA CYS A 120 -5.59 -0.53 -4.83
C CYS A 120 -4.81 -0.29 -3.53
N LYS A 121 -5.44 0.30 -2.52
CA LYS A 121 -4.82 0.51 -1.20
C LYS A 121 -4.47 -0.82 -0.51
N VAL A 122 -5.37 -1.79 -0.55
CA VAL A 122 -5.12 -3.14 0.02
C VAL A 122 -4.02 -3.87 -0.75
N LEU A 123 -4.02 -3.78 -2.07
CA LEU A 123 -2.97 -4.36 -2.92
C LEU A 123 -1.60 -3.74 -2.62
N GLY A 124 -1.53 -2.42 -2.46
CA GLY A 124 -0.28 -1.73 -2.08
C GLY A 124 0.28 -2.23 -0.75
N VAL A 125 -0.58 -2.36 0.27
CA VAL A 125 -0.17 -2.90 1.59
C VAL A 125 0.29 -4.36 1.47
N ASN A 126 -0.37 -5.17 0.63
CA ASN A 126 0.07 -6.55 0.41
C ASN A 126 1.43 -6.62 -0.28
N GLN A 127 1.65 -5.81 -1.30
CA GLN A 127 2.93 -5.77 -2.00
C GLN A 127 4.07 -5.37 -1.05
N GLU A 128 3.84 -4.38 -0.17
CA GLU A 128 4.82 -4.03 0.86
C GLU A 128 5.12 -5.20 1.81
N ASN A 129 4.09 -5.93 2.24
CA ASN A 129 4.26 -7.09 3.12
C ASN A 129 5.04 -8.20 2.41
N GLU A 130 4.74 -8.48 1.13
CA GLU A 130 5.48 -9.46 0.33
C GLU A 130 6.94 -9.07 0.16
N ASN A 131 7.23 -7.79 -0.08
CA ASN A 131 8.60 -7.28 -0.17
C ASN A 131 9.36 -7.48 1.16
N LEU A 132 8.72 -7.17 2.30
CA LEU A 132 9.31 -7.40 3.63
C LEU A 132 9.56 -8.88 3.90
N MET A 133 8.66 -9.77 3.48
CA MET A 133 8.83 -11.22 3.60
C MET A 133 10.05 -11.70 2.79
N GLN A 134 10.17 -11.25 1.54
CA GLN A 134 11.29 -11.61 0.66
C GLN A 134 12.62 -11.09 1.20
N GLU A 135 12.64 -9.85 1.71
CA GLU A 135 13.84 -9.26 2.32
C GLU A 135 14.26 -10.05 3.57
N TYR A 136 13.31 -10.41 4.44
CA TYR A 136 13.58 -11.27 5.58
C TYR A 136 14.17 -12.61 5.15
N GLU A 137 13.56 -13.31 4.19
CA GLU A 137 14.07 -14.61 3.75
C GLU A 137 15.45 -14.52 3.12
N LYS A 138 15.72 -13.48 2.34
CA LYS A 138 17.02 -13.25 1.73
C LYS A 138 18.09 -13.02 2.79
N LEU A 139 17.84 -12.12 3.75
CA LEU A 139 18.76 -11.83 4.86
C LEU A 139 18.99 -13.07 5.73
N ALA A 140 17.93 -13.80 6.07
CA ALA A 140 18.00 -15.03 6.84
C ALA A 140 18.90 -16.06 6.15
N SER A 141 18.71 -16.27 4.84
CA SER A 141 19.48 -17.24 4.06
C SER A 141 20.96 -16.85 4.01
N GLN A 142 21.26 -15.59 3.72
CA GLN A 142 22.64 -15.08 3.64
C GLN A 142 23.36 -15.16 4.99
N LEU A 143 22.67 -14.83 6.09
CA LEU A 143 23.23 -14.89 7.43
C LEU A 143 23.51 -16.34 7.86
N LEU A 144 22.56 -17.25 7.63
CA LEU A 144 22.72 -18.67 7.96
C LEU A 144 23.83 -19.33 7.11
N GLU A 145 23.92 -19.00 5.83
CA GLU A 145 25.00 -19.47 4.96
C GLU A 145 26.37 -18.97 5.43
N TRP A 146 26.46 -17.69 5.81
CA TRP A 146 27.68 -17.12 6.37
C TRP A 146 28.08 -17.82 7.69
N ILE A 147 27.14 -18.03 8.61
CA ILE A 147 27.39 -18.78 9.84
C ILE A 147 27.93 -20.17 9.52
N ARG A 148 27.24 -20.93 8.65
CA ARG A 148 27.65 -22.28 8.24
C ARG A 148 29.04 -22.33 7.60
N ARG A 149 29.45 -21.28 6.90
CA ARG A 149 30.79 -21.16 6.29
C ARG A 149 31.87 -20.79 7.31
N MET A 150 31.55 -19.93 8.28
CA MET A 150 32.52 -19.47 9.28
C MET A 150 32.73 -20.46 10.42
N THR A 151 31.71 -21.23 10.80
CA THR A 151 31.83 -22.21 11.89
C THR A 151 32.99 -23.19 11.72
N PRO A 152 33.18 -23.87 10.57
CA PRO A 152 34.32 -24.79 10.38
C PRO A 152 35.68 -24.09 10.42
N TRP A 153 35.76 -22.83 9.97
CA TRP A 153 37.00 -22.05 10.02
C TRP A 153 37.39 -21.73 11.47
N LEU A 154 36.41 -21.40 12.32
CA LEU A 154 36.62 -21.18 13.76
C LEU A 154 36.86 -22.49 14.53
N GLU A 155 36.33 -23.61 14.06
CA GLU A 155 36.58 -24.92 14.66
C GLU A 155 37.93 -25.52 14.25
N ASN A 156 38.57 -25.00 13.19
CA ASN A 156 39.87 -25.48 12.70
C ASN A 156 41.03 -25.10 13.64
N LYS A 157 41.23 -25.93 14.67
CA LYS A 157 42.32 -25.82 15.66
C LYS A 157 43.61 -26.50 15.19
N SER A 158 44.08 -26.16 13.99
CA SER A 158 45.32 -26.71 13.43
C SER A 158 46.55 -26.04 14.06
N PRO A 159 47.38 -26.76 14.83
CA PRO A 159 48.61 -26.20 15.39
C PRO A 159 49.63 -25.93 14.28
N GLU A 160 50.22 -24.74 14.31
CA GLU A 160 51.30 -24.33 13.42
C GLU A 160 52.63 -24.48 14.16
N THR A 161 53.68 -24.83 13.43
CA THR A 161 55.00 -25.10 14.01
C THR A 161 55.79 -23.83 14.33
N THR A 162 55.40 -22.67 13.80
CA THR A 162 56.17 -21.42 13.90
C THR A 162 55.36 -20.30 14.56
N MET A 163 55.99 -19.54 15.46
CA MET A 163 55.39 -18.40 16.16
C MET A 163 54.90 -17.30 15.20
N ALA A 164 55.58 -17.08 14.07
CA ALA A 164 55.16 -16.17 13.02
C ALA A 164 53.83 -16.59 12.36
N ALA A 165 53.63 -17.90 12.11
CA ALA A 165 52.39 -18.43 11.54
C ALA A 165 51.22 -18.32 12.53
N MET A 166 51.47 -18.54 13.83
CA MET A 166 50.47 -18.31 14.88
C MET A 166 50.08 -16.83 15.03
N ARG A 167 51.05 -15.91 14.90
CA ARG A 167 50.77 -14.47 14.86
C ARG A 167 49.93 -14.07 13.64
N GLY A 168 50.16 -14.71 12.49
CA GLY A 168 49.31 -14.56 11.30
C GLY A 168 47.85 -14.95 11.57
N LYS A 169 47.61 -16.15 12.13
CA LYS A 169 46.25 -16.60 12.51
C LYS A 169 45.57 -15.67 13.51
N LEU A 170 46.33 -15.06 14.44
CA LEU A 170 45.80 -14.08 15.38
C LEU A 170 45.36 -12.79 14.67
N GLU A 171 46.10 -12.33 13.67
CA GLU A 171 45.73 -11.14 12.90
C GLU A 171 44.52 -11.40 12.01
N ASP A 172 44.44 -12.56 11.34
CA ASP A 172 43.26 -12.98 10.59
C ASP A 172 42.00 -13.02 11.49
N PHE A 173 42.14 -13.49 12.73
CA PHE A 173 41.05 -13.49 13.72
C PHE A 173 40.66 -12.08 14.17
N ARG A 174 41.63 -11.16 14.31
CA ARG A 174 41.36 -9.76 14.63
C ARG A 174 40.65 -9.04 13.49
N ASP A 175 41.07 -9.28 12.25
CA ASP A 175 40.42 -8.73 11.06
C ASP A 175 38.99 -9.26 10.91
N TYR A 176 38.79 -10.55 11.16
CA TYR A 176 37.45 -11.14 11.25
C TYR A 176 36.56 -10.39 12.27
N ARG A 177 37.04 -10.18 13.50
CA ARG A 177 36.26 -9.50 14.56
C ARG A 177 36.05 -8.01 14.30
N ARG A 178 36.97 -7.33 13.60
CA ARG A 178 36.91 -5.89 13.35
C ARG A 178 36.15 -5.52 12.09
N GLN A 179 36.24 -6.32 11.04
CA GLN A 179 35.71 -5.96 9.71
C GLN A 179 34.56 -6.86 9.28
N HIS A 180 34.68 -8.18 9.49
CA HIS A 180 33.73 -9.14 8.94
C HIS A 180 32.53 -9.44 9.86
N LYS A 181 32.73 -9.51 11.17
CA LYS A 181 31.66 -9.79 12.15
C LYS A 181 30.69 -8.62 12.38
N PRO A 182 31.14 -7.35 12.54
CA PRO A 182 30.24 -6.23 12.82
C PRO A 182 29.07 -6.04 11.84
N PRO A 183 29.24 -6.10 10.50
CA PRO A 183 28.11 -5.98 9.58
C PRO A 183 27.10 -7.13 9.74
N LYS A 184 27.54 -8.34 10.13
CA LYS A 184 26.66 -9.49 10.36
C LYS A 184 25.84 -9.36 11.64
N VAL A 185 26.37 -8.70 12.67
CA VAL A 185 25.59 -8.32 13.86
C VAL A 185 24.49 -7.34 13.49
N GLN A 186 24.78 -6.36 12.62
CA GLN A 186 23.79 -5.41 12.13
C GLN A 186 22.73 -6.11 11.27
N GLU A 187 23.11 -7.02 10.37
CA GLU A 187 22.17 -7.83 9.58
C GLU A 187 21.24 -8.67 10.47
N LYS A 188 21.76 -9.30 11.53
CA LYS A 188 20.95 -10.03 12.51
C LYS A 188 19.92 -9.12 13.19
N CYS A 189 20.36 -7.94 13.65
CA CYS A 189 19.45 -6.97 14.28
C CYS A 189 18.38 -6.48 13.29
N GLN A 190 18.76 -6.15 12.06
CA GLN A 190 17.84 -5.73 11.01
C GLN A 190 16.81 -6.81 10.68
N LEU A 191 17.22 -8.08 10.69
CA LEU A 191 16.34 -9.22 10.48
C LEU A 191 15.27 -9.34 11.58
N GLU A 192 15.67 -9.18 12.85
CA GLU A 192 14.74 -9.18 13.99
C GLU A 192 13.76 -7.99 13.92
N ILE A 193 14.25 -6.81 13.56
CA ILE A 193 13.40 -5.61 13.37
C ILE A 193 12.39 -5.84 12.25
N SER A 194 12.84 -6.38 11.11
CA SER A 194 12.00 -6.62 9.93
C SER A 194 10.90 -7.63 10.26
N PHE A 195 11.24 -8.71 10.97
CA PHE A 195 10.26 -9.70 11.44
C PHE A 195 9.22 -9.09 12.37
N ASN A 196 9.65 -8.37 13.41
CA ASN A 196 8.73 -7.76 14.38
C ASN A 196 7.81 -6.71 13.74
N THR A 197 8.35 -5.95 12.79
CA THR A 197 7.60 -4.95 12.01
C THR A 197 6.54 -5.65 11.16
N LEU A 198 6.91 -6.69 10.41
CA LEU A 198 5.99 -7.47 9.58
C LEU A 198 4.90 -8.14 10.43
N GLN A 199 5.28 -8.76 11.56
CA GLN A 199 4.33 -9.41 12.46
C GLN A 199 3.30 -8.42 13.02
N THR A 200 3.74 -7.22 13.38
CA THR A 200 2.88 -6.14 13.84
C THR A 200 1.95 -5.64 12.73
N LYS A 201 2.47 -5.41 11.52
CA LYS A 201 1.68 -5.00 10.34
C LYS A 201 0.57 -6.02 10.02
N LEU A 202 0.90 -7.32 10.02
CA LEU A 202 -0.05 -8.39 9.73
C LEU A 202 -1.13 -8.49 10.81
N ARG A 203 -0.74 -8.39 12.09
CA ARG A 203 -1.68 -8.41 13.23
C ARG A 203 -2.67 -7.25 13.18
N ILE A 204 -2.20 -6.03 12.96
CA ILE A 204 -3.08 -4.84 12.88
C ILE A 204 -4.06 -4.97 11.69
N SER A 205 -3.64 -5.65 10.63
CA SER A 205 -4.45 -5.91 9.44
C SER A 205 -5.34 -7.16 9.53
N ASN A 206 -5.40 -7.83 10.69
CA ASN A 206 -6.08 -9.12 10.89
C ASN A 206 -5.69 -10.19 9.85
N ARG A 207 -4.43 -10.19 9.41
CA ARG A 207 -3.87 -11.19 8.50
C ARG A 207 -3.15 -12.29 9.28
N PRO A 208 -3.02 -13.50 8.71
CA PRO A 208 -2.21 -14.56 9.29
C PRO A 208 -0.80 -14.08 9.59
N ALA A 209 -0.24 -14.59 10.70
CA ALA A 209 1.14 -14.36 11.09
C ALA A 209 2.12 -14.82 9.99
N PHE A 210 3.21 -14.08 9.80
CA PHE A 210 4.28 -14.54 8.92
C PHE A 210 5.02 -15.69 9.58
N MET A 211 5.19 -16.78 8.83
CA MET A 211 6.00 -17.93 9.21
C MET A 211 7.08 -18.11 8.13
N PRO A 212 8.36 -17.87 8.47
CA PRO A 212 9.46 -18.13 7.56
C PRO A 212 9.57 -19.60 7.14
N SER A 213 10.28 -19.86 6.04
CA SER A 213 10.70 -21.21 5.65
C SER A 213 11.38 -21.98 6.80
N GLU A 214 11.26 -23.31 6.79
CA GLU A 214 11.81 -24.20 7.81
C GLU A 214 13.32 -23.94 8.05
N GLY A 215 13.72 -23.84 9.32
CA GLY A 215 15.11 -23.57 9.72
C GLY A 215 15.55 -22.11 9.58
N LYS A 216 14.64 -21.19 9.18
CA LYS A 216 14.89 -19.75 9.07
C LYS A 216 14.09 -18.93 10.08
N MET A 217 13.57 -19.54 11.14
CA MET A 217 12.91 -18.78 12.20
C MET A 217 13.93 -17.90 12.92
N VAL A 218 13.46 -16.79 13.50
CA VAL A 218 14.30 -15.91 14.33
C VAL A 218 14.97 -16.70 15.47
N SER A 219 14.28 -17.70 16.04
CA SER A 219 14.83 -18.62 17.04
C SER A 219 15.98 -19.46 16.51
N ASP A 220 15.86 -19.97 15.28
CA ASP A 220 16.86 -20.84 14.65
C ASP A 220 18.12 -20.05 14.33
N ILE A 221 17.94 -18.82 13.83
CA ILE A 221 19.03 -17.88 13.57
C ILE A 221 19.74 -17.50 14.87
N ALA A 222 18.99 -17.25 15.94
CA ALA A 222 19.55 -16.96 17.25
C ALA A 222 20.37 -18.16 17.79
N SER A 223 19.87 -19.38 17.62
CA SER A 223 20.57 -20.61 18.00
C SER A 223 21.85 -20.82 17.19
N ALA A 224 21.80 -20.65 15.86
CA ALA A 224 22.95 -20.75 14.97
C ALA A 224 24.02 -19.69 15.33
N TRP A 225 23.59 -18.46 15.62
CA TRP A 225 24.48 -17.39 16.07
C TRP A 225 25.14 -17.70 17.41
N GLN A 226 24.40 -18.26 18.37
CA GLN A 226 24.96 -18.68 19.65
C GLN A 226 26.00 -19.80 19.47
N GLY A 227 25.78 -20.73 18.54
CA GLY A 227 26.78 -21.74 18.16
C GLY A 227 28.06 -21.12 17.61
N LEU A 228 27.95 -20.12 16.72
CA LEU A 228 29.08 -19.37 16.20
C LEU A 228 29.87 -18.66 17.31
N ASP A 229 29.18 -17.94 18.22
CA ASP A 229 29.82 -17.27 19.35
C ASP A 229 30.55 -18.28 20.28
N GLY A 230 30.01 -19.50 20.41
CA GLY A 230 30.67 -20.60 21.11
C GLY A 230 31.96 -21.06 20.42
N ALA A 231 31.91 -21.26 19.10
CA ALA A 231 33.09 -21.61 18.29
C ALA A 231 34.17 -20.52 18.36
N GLU A 232 33.78 -19.24 18.30
CA GLU A 232 34.71 -18.12 18.44
C GLU A 232 35.43 -18.11 19.78
N LYS A 233 34.71 -18.28 20.89
CA LYS A 233 35.32 -18.36 22.23
C LYS A 233 36.31 -19.52 22.30
N GLY A 234 35.91 -20.69 21.80
CA GLY A 234 36.77 -21.87 21.78
C GLY A 234 38.01 -21.72 20.89
N TYR A 235 37.93 -20.93 19.82
CA TYR A 235 39.07 -20.62 18.95
C TYR A 235 40.02 -19.60 19.60
N GLU A 236 39.48 -18.55 20.21
CA GLU A 236 40.25 -17.53 20.94
C GLU A 236 41.03 -18.14 22.11
N GLU A 237 40.39 -18.98 22.91
CA GLU A 237 41.04 -19.71 24.02
C GLU A 237 42.17 -20.62 23.53
N TRP A 238 41.94 -21.32 22.41
CA TRP A 238 42.93 -22.21 21.80
C TRP A 238 44.13 -21.41 21.27
N LEU A 239 43.90 -20.34 20.50
CA LEU A 239 44.95 -19.46 19.97
C LEU A 239 45.83 -18.89 21.09
N LEU A 240 45.21 -18.38 22.17
CA LEU A 240 45.95 -17.82 23.30
C LEU A 240 46.78 -18.89 24.03
N THR A 241 46.26 -20.09 24.17
CA THR A 241 46.97 -21.21 24.80
C THR A 241 48.18 -21.64 23.99
N GLU A 242 48.02 -21.73 22.66
CA GLU A 242 49.06 -22.19 21.76
C GLU A 242 50.19 -21.16 21.58
N ILE A 243 49.85 -19.87 21.51
CA ILE A 243 50.85 -18.79 21.52
C ILE A 243 51.69 -18.85 22.81
N ARG A 244 51.06 -18.98 23.98
CA ARG A 244 51.79 -19.12 25.27
C ARG A 244 52.63 -20.40 25.33
N ARG A 245 52.22 -21.47 24.65
CA ARG A 245 52.99 -22.72 24.57
C ARG A 245 54.26 -22.51 23.74
N LEU A 246 54.15 -21.88 22.57
CA LEU A 246 55.28 -21.58 21.70
C LEU A 246 56.23 -20.56 22.32
N GLU A 247 55.73 -19.51 22.98
CA GLU A 247 56.57 -18.53 23.70
C GLU A 247 57.42 -19.20 24.78
N ARG A 248 56.86 -20.16 25.53
CA ARG A 248 57.62 -20.92 26.54
C ARG A 248 58.68 -21.82 25.92
N LEU A 249 58.40 -22.43 24.76
CA LEU A 249 59.38 -23.27 24.07
C LEU A 249 60.54 -22.45 23.52
N ASP A 250 60.28 -21.24 23.00
CA ASP A 250 61.30 -20.31 22.51
C ASP A 250 62.17 -19.75 23.65
N HIS A 251 61.62 -19.60 24.86
CA HIS A 251 62.40 -19.18 26.05
C HIS A 251 63.22 -20.32 26.68
N LEU A 252 62.93 -21.58 26.35
CA LEU A 252 63.63 -22.76 26.87
C LEU A 252 64.66 -23.33 25.87
N ALA A 253 64.66 -22.85 24.63
CA ALA A 253 65.62 -23.19 23.57
C ALA A 253 66.78 -22.19 23.55
#